data_AF-A0AAU9KKW1-F1
#
_entry.id   AF-A0AAU9KKW1-F1
#
_cell.length_a   1.000
_cell.length_b   1.000
_cell.length_c   1.000
_cell.angle_alpha   90.00
_cell.angle_beta   90.00
_cell.angle_gamma   90.00
#
_symmetry.space_group_name_H-M   'P 1'
#
loop_
_entity.id
_entity.type
_entity.pdbx_description
1 polymer ?
#
loop_
_entity_poly.entity_id
_entity_poly.type
_entity_poly.pdbx_seq_one_letter_code
_entity_poly.pdbx_strand_id
1 'polypeptide(L)'
;MIKDTASMKAEELGLETIERELFHQPQFDNLRSFVVEIYGRNSDMALIKALDETLGYIFVAKQIAAAIIDNPANKLMLEWRRKQFKIWAIAKIIPNDIKVELETQPGDLLLENVWLEYEKFHRDFKVTDPNYSSP
;
A
#
# COMPACT_ATOMS: atom_id res chain seq x y z
N MET A 1 8.44 11.53 14.93
CA MET A 1 8.72 10.41 14.02
C MET A 1 9.59 10.96 12.90
N ILE A 2 10.79 10.41 12.66
CA ILE A 2 11.67 10.86 11.58
C ILE A 2 11.13 10.25 10.28
N LYS A 3 10.77 11.07 9.29
CA LYS A 3 10.36 10.57 7.95
C LYS A 3 11.51 9.79 7.34
N ASP A 4 11.21 8.67 6.70
CA ASP A 4 12.26 7.90 6.05
C ASP A 4 12.72 8.58 4.74
N THR A 5 13.91 8.20 4.29
CA THR A 5 14.56 8.82 3.12
C THR A 5 13.73 8.64 1.84
N ALA A 6 12.96 7.56 1.72
CA ALA A 6 12.11 7.33 0.56
C ALA A 6 10.88 8.27 0.59
N SER A 7 10.24 8.47 1.74
CA SER A 7 9.13 9.41 1.91
C SER A 7 9.56 10.86 1.64
N MET A 8 10.75 11.25 2.12
CA MET A 8 11.31 12.57 1.81
C MET A 8 11.53 12.75 0.30
N LYS A 9 12.02 11.71 -0.39
CA LYS A 9 12.19 11.76 -1.84
C LYS A 9 10.84 11.81 -2.58
N ALA A 10 9.82 11.13 -2.07
CA ALA A 10 8.49 11.15 -2.65
C ALA A 10 7.88 12.56 -2.63
N GLU A 11 8.04 13.28 -1.52
CA GLU A 11 7.65 14.69 -1.38
C GLU A 11 8.46 15.63 -2.28
N GLU A 12 9.78 15.42 -2.37
CA GLU A 12 10.63 16.20 -3.28
C GLU A 12 10.19 16.06 -4.76
N LEU A 13 9.72 14.87 -5.12
CA LEU A 13 9.20 14.58 -6.46
C LEU A 13 7.75 15.06 -6.66
N GLY A 14 7.09 15.60 -5.63
CA GLY A 14 5.74 16.14 -5.70
C GLY A 14 4.65 15.07 -5.87
N LEU A 15 4.87 13.85 -5.37
CA LEU A 15 3.91 12.76 -5.53
C LEU A 15 2.56 13.07 -4.87
N GLU A 16 2.52 13.84 -3.79
CA GLU A 16 1.30 14.23 -3.08
C GLU A 16 0.25 14.94 -3.95
N THR A 17 0.65 15.45 -5.11
CA THR A 17 -0.25 16.08 -6.10
C THR A 17 -0.90 15.08 -7.06
N ILE A 18 -0.51 13.80 -7.01
CA ILE A 18 -1.04 12.75 -7.90
C ILE A 18 -2.39 12.28 -7.38
N GLU A 19 -3.44 12.59 -8.14
CA GLU A 19 -4.79 12.18 -7.80
C GLU A 19 -5.22 10.86 -8.46
N ARG A 20 -4.55 10.41 -9.54
CA ARG A 20 -4.89 9.20 -10.33
C ARG A 20 -3.68 8.65 -11.08
N GLU A 21 -3.80 7.39 -11.52
CA GLU A 21 -2.86 6.72 -12.43
C GLU A 21 -1.41 6.74 -11.93
N LEU A 22 -1.21 6.51 -10.63
CA LEU A 22 0.09 6.59 -9.95
C LEU A 22 1.22 5.88 -10.71
N PHE A 23 0.95 4.67 -11.21
CA PHE A 23 1.95 3.83 -11.87
C PHE A 23 2.33 4.27 -13.28
N HIS A 24 1.67 5.28 -13.83
CA HIS A 24 2.02 5.89 -15.12
C HIS A 24 2.74 7.24 -14.95
N GLN A 25 2.91 7.71 -13.71
CA GLN A 25 3.54 9.00 -13.44
C GLN A 25 5.07 8.89 -13.49
N PRO A 26 5.78 9.78 -14.22
CA PRO A 26 7.24 9.80 -14.23
C PRO A 26 7.87 9.93 -12.83
N GLN A 27 7.18 10.64 -11.93
CA GLN A 27 7.57 10.80 -10.53
C GLN A 27 7.63 9.46 -9.80
N PHE A 28 6.69 8.55 -10.08
CA PHE A 28 6.67 7.22 -9.50
C PHE A 28 7.88 6.39 -9.98
N ASP A 29 8.20 6.42 -11.28
CA ASP A 29 9.36 5.69 -11.82
C ASP A 29 10.69 6.23 -11.25
N ASN A 30 10.79 7.55 -11.07
CA ASN A 30 11.94 8.18 -10.42
C ASN A 30 12.08 7.74 -8.96
N LEU A 31 10.98 7.74 -8.20
CA LEU A 31 10.99 7.27 -6.82
C LEU A 31 11.37 5.78 -6.74
N ARG A 32 10.78 4.95 -7.59
CA ARG A 32 11.09 3.51 -7.66
C ARG A 32 12.57 3.27 -7.92
N SER A 33 13.15 4.00 -8.88
CA SER A 33 14.57 3.89 -9.21
C SER A 33 15.46 4.28 -8.02
N PHE A 34 15.15 5.40 -7.37
CA PHE A 34 15.84 5.86 -6.16
C PHE A 34 15.76 4.83 -5.02
N VAL A 35 14.57 4.28 -4.77
CA VAL A 35 14.38 3.30 -3.68
C VAL A 35 15.11 1.99 -3.99
N VAL A 36 15.17 1.56 -5.25
CA VAL A 36 15.98 0.39 -5.65
C VAL A 36 17.46 0.62 -5.37
N GLU A 37 17.98 1.81 -5.67
CA GLU A 37 19.39 2.17 -5.42
C GLU A 37 19.74 2.15 -3.93
N ILE A 38 18.89 2.71 -3.08
CA ILE A 38 19.18 2.87 -1.65
C ILE A 38 18.89 1.59 -0.83
N TYR A 39 17.79 0.90 -1.13
CA TYR A 39 17.25 -0.17 -0.27
C TYR A 39 17.48 -1.58 -0.83
N GLY A 40 17.94 -1.73 -2.06
CA GLY A 40 18.26 -3.01 -2.69
C GLY A 40 17.11 -4.01 -2.57
N ARG A 41 17.33 -5.14 -1.87
CA ARG A 41 16.33 -6.22 -1.72
C ARG A 41 15.07 -5.80 -0.96
N ASN A 42 15.12 -4.72 -0.17
CA ASN A 42 13.98 -4.22 0.60
C ASN A 42 13.22 -3.09 -0.13
N SER A 43 13.55 -2.81 -1.39
CA SER A 43 13.02 -1.68 -2.14
C SER A 43 11.49 -1.64 -2.18
N ASP A 44 10.82 -2.77 -2.40
CA ASP A 44 9.36 -2.76 -2.54
C ASP A 44 8.63 -2.36 -1.26
N MET A 45 9.08 -2.84 -0.09
CA MET A 45 8.44 -2.46 1.18
C MET A 45 8.72 -0.99 1.51
N ALA A 46 9.95 -0.52 1.24
CA ALA A 46 10.29 0.89 1.42
C ALA A 46 9.48 1.80 0.48
N LEU A 47 9.30 1.39 -0.78
CA LEU A 47 8.52 2.13 -1.77
C LEU A 47 7.05 2.20 -1.39
N ILE A 48 6.43 1.06 -1.03
CA ILE A 48 5.02 1.03 -0.61
C ILE A 48 4.82 1.90 0.63
N LYS A 49 5.70 1.80 1.62
CA LYS A 49 5.62 2.63 2.84
C LYS A 49 5.74 4.12 2.53
N ALA A 50 6.68 4.51 1.67
CA ALA A 50 6.84 5.90 1.24
C ALA A 50 5.58 6.41 0.53
N LEU A 51 5.01 5.62 -0.37
CA LEU A 51 3.76 5.97 -1.06
C LEU A 51 2.58 6.07 -0.08
N ASP A 52 2.45 5.12 0.85
CA ASP A 52 1.38 5.13 1.85
C ASP A 52 1.49 6.38 2.76
N GLU A 53 2.71 6.81 3.11
CA GLU A 53 2.97 8.01 3.92
C GLU A 53 2.71 9.32 3.15
N THR A 54 3.03 9.37 1.86
CA THR A 54 2.91 10.58 1.03
C THR A 54 1.52 10.76 0.43
N LEU A 55 0.90 9.69 -0.04
CA LEU A 55 -0.37 9.71 -0.78
C LEU A 55 -1.58 9.26 0.05
N GLY A 56 -1.33 8.61 1.19
CA GLY A 56 -2.34 7.92 1.97
C GLY A 56 -2.50 6.47 1.53
N TYR A 57 -2.44 5.56 2.51
CA TYR A 57 -2.47 4.11 2.28
C TYR A 57 -3.72 3.61 1.54
N ILE A 58 -4.89 4.23 1.75
CA ILE A 58 -6.12 3.90 1.04
C ILE A 58 -6.00 4.20 -0.46
N PHE A 59 -5.44 5.36 -0.80
CA PHE A 59 -5.23 5.74 -2.19
C PHE A 59 -4.32 4.74 -2.90
N VAL A 60 -3.17 4.44 -2.31
CA VAL A 60 -2.20 3.48 -2.85
C VAL A 60 -2.83 2.09 -2.99
N ALA A 61 -3.60 1.65 -1.99
CA ALA A 61 -4.30 0.37 -2.05
C ALA A 61 -5.30 0.30 -3.22
N LYS A 62 -6.02 1.38 -3.50
CA LYS A 62 -6.93 1.47 -4.65
C LYS A 62 -6.16 1.44 -5.98
N GLN A 63 -5.02 2.11 -6.08
CA GLN A 63 -4.18 2.04 -7.28
C GLN A 63 -3.66 0.61 -7.54
N ILE A 64 -3.19 -0.09 -6.50
CA ILE A 64 -2.79 -1.51 -6.61
C ILE A 64 -4.00 -2.37 -7.02
N ALA A 65 -5.21 -2.08 -6.51
CA ALA A 65 -6.41 -2.86 -6.81
C ALA A 65 -6.78 -2.72 -8.28
N ALA A 66 -6.79 -1.48 -8.77
CA ALA A 66 -7.05 -1.17 -10.17
C ALA A 66 -6.04 -1.88 -11.09
N ALA A 67 -4.74 -1.86 -10.74
CA ALA A 67 -3.71 -2.53 -11.54
C ALA A 67 -3.85 -4.07 -11.57
N ILE A 68 -4.32 -4.69 -10.48
CA ILE A 68 -4.63 -6.13 -10.44
C ILE A 68 -5.88 -6.45 -11.26
N ILE A 69 -6.90 -5.60 -11.21
CA ILE A 69 -8.13 -5.80 -12.00
C ILE A 69 -7.85 -5.68 -13.49
N ASP A 70 -7.05 -4.68 -13.88
CA ASP A 70 -6.63 -4.48 -15.27
C ASP A 70 -5.79 -5.66 -15.79
N ASN A 71 -4.90 -6.20 -14.95
CA ASN A 71 -4.10 -7.38 -15.29
C ASN A 71 -3.96 -8.34 -14.10
N PRO A 72 -4.88 -9.32 -13.95
CA PRO A 72 -4.85 -10.27 -12.83
C PRO A 72 -3.63 -11.19 -12.81
N ALA A 73 -2.90 -11.31 -13.93
CA ALA A 73 -1.66 -12.09 -14.03
C ALA A 73 -0.41 -11.28 -13.64
N ASN A 74 -0.55 -9.99 -13.28
CA ASN A 74 0.56 -9.13 -12.89
C ASN A 74 1.12 -9.55 -11.52
N LYS A 75 2.13 -10.44 -11.55
CA LYS A 75 2.79 -10.98 -10.35
C LYS A 75 3.37 -9.89 -9.44
N LEU A 76 3.86 -8.79 -10.01
CA LEU A 76 4.42 -7.68 -9.23
C LEU A 76 3.33 -7.02 -8.37
N MET A 77 2.18 -6.72 -8.96
CA MET A 77 1.08 -6.07 -8.23
C MET A 77 0.46 -6.99 -7.18
N LEU A 78 0.37 -8.29 -7.46
CA LEU A 78 -0.04 -9.30 -6.48
C LEU A 78 0.95 -9.39 -5.30
N GLU A 79 2.25 -9.32 -5.58
CA GLU A 79 3.28 -9.29 -4.54
C GLU A 79 3.22 -8.00 -3.71
N TRP A 80 3.04 -6.86 -4.37
CA TRP A 80 2.90 -5.56 -3.71
C TRP A 80 1.67 -5.50 -2.82
N ARG A 81 0.53 -6.05 -3.26
CA ARG A 81 -0.67 -6.21 -2.44
C ARG A 81 -0.38 -6.96 -1.13
N ARG A 82 0.33 -8.09 -1.21
CA ARG A 82 0.72 -8.86 -0.02
C ARG A 82 1.67 -8.10 0.89
N LYS A 83 2.65 -7.39 0.32
CA LYS A 83 3.59 -6.54 1.08
C LYS A 83 2.87 -5.38 1.78
N GLN A 84 1.95 -4.72 1.09
CA GLN A 84 1.11 -3.66 1.66
C GLN A 84 0.33 -4.17 2.88
N PHE A 85 -0.36 -5.30 2.76
CA PHE A 85 -1.09 -5.89 3.89
C PHE A 85 -0.19 -6.29 5.06
N LYS A 86 1.02 -6.77 4.79
CA LYS A 86 2.01 -7.01 5.84
C LYS A 86 2.44 -5.72 6.53
N ILE A 87 2.66 -4.63 5.78
CA ILE A 87 2.97 -3.31 6.34
C ILE A 87 1.83 -2.84 7.24
N TRP A 88 0.58 -2.94 6.77
CA TRP A 88 -0.61 -2.57 7.53
C TRP A 88 -0.76 -3.37 8.82
N ALA A 89 -0.58 -4.70 8.75
CA ALA A 89 -0.61 -5.56 9.92
C ALA A 89 0.47 -5.14 10.92
N ILE A 90 1.72 -4.97 10.50
CA ILE A 90 2.82 -4.51 11.37
C ILE A 90 2.51 -3.13 11.98
N ALA A 91 1.89 -2.23 11.22
CA ALA A 91 1.42 -0.93 11.67
C ALA A 91 0.15 -0.97 12.54
N LYS A 92 -0.37 -2.17 12.83
CA LYS A 92 -1.58 -2.44 13.62
C LYS A 92 -2.87 -1.88 13.03
N ILE A 93 -2.90 -1.63 11.72
CA ILE A 93 -4.14 -1.32 11.00
C ILE A 93 -4.98 -2.60 10.99
N ILE A 94 -6.23 -2.54 11.45
CA ILE A 94 -7.15 -3.67 11.45
C ILE A 94 -8.17 -3.54 10.32
N PRO A 95 -8.81 -4.64 9.86
CA PRO A 95 -9.80 -4.56 8.78
C PRO A 95 -10.95 -3.58 9.06
N ASN A 96 -11.29 -3.36 10.34
CA ASN A 96 -12.30 -2.39 10.72
C ASN A 96 -11.91 -0.93 10.39
N ASP A 97 -10.63 -0.58 10.43
CA ASP A 97 -10.16 0.77 10.07
C ASP A 97 -10.43 1.04 8.58
N ILE A 98 -10.19 0.04 7.73
CA ILE A 98 -10.50 0.10 6.29
C ILE A 98 -12.02 0.11 6.06
N LYS A 99 -12.77 -0.66 6.85
CA LYS A 99 -14.23 -0.72 6.74
C LYS A 99 -14.89 0.63 7.05
N VAL A 100 -14.42 1.34 8.08
CA VAL A 100 -14.90 2.69 8.39
C VAL A 100 -14.67 3.62 7.22
N GLU A 101 -13.51 3.55 6.56
CA GLU A 101 -13.25 4.34 5.35
C GLU A 101 -14.23 3.99 4.22
N LEU A 102 -14.48 2.69 3.98
CA LEU A 102 -15.44 2.22 2.98
C LEU A 102 -16.85 2.75 3.23
N GLU A 103 -17.27 2.84 4.50
CA GLU A 103 -18.58 3.38 4.88
C GLU A 103 -18.73 4.87 4.52
N THR A 104 -17.63 5.62 4.39
CA THR A 104 -17.66 7.02 3.91
C THR A 104 -17.67 7.15 2.39
N GLN A 105 -17.36 6.07 1.66
CA GLN A 105 -17.27 6.01 0.20
C GLN A 105 -18.17 4.88 -0.36
N PRO A 106 -19.50 4.96 -0.18
CA PRO A 106 -20.40 3.89 -0.59
C PRO A 106 -20.34 3.64 -2.10
N GLY A 107 -20.21 2.36 -2.48
CA GLY A 107 -20.12 1.93 -3.87
C GLY A 107 -18.69 1.94 -4.46
N ASP A 108 -17.67 2.24 -3.65
CA ASP A 108 -16.28 2.10 -4.07
C ASP A 108 -15.86 0.62 -4.11
N LEU A 109 -16.05 -0.01 -5.28
CA LEU A 109 -15.73 -1.41 -5.52
C LEU A 109 -14.23 -1.74 -5.37
N LEU A 110 -13.34 -0.76 -5.58
CA LEU A 110 -11.91 -0.97 -5.40
C LEU A 110 -11.60 -1.07 -3.90
N LEU A 111 -12.14 -0.16 -3.10
CA LEU A 111 -11.96 -0.18 -1.65
C LEU A 111 -12.67 -1.37 -1.00
N GLU A 112 -13.85 -1.76 -1.49
CA GLU A 112 -14.54 -2.97 -1.05
C GLU A 112 -13.68 -4.22 -1.29
N ASN A 113 -13.08 -4.36 -2.47
CA ASN A 113 -12.17 -5.48 -2.74
C ASN A 113 -10.93 -5.46 -1.83
N VAL A 114 -10.32 -4.28 -1.64
CA VAL A 114 -9.17 -4.12 -0.71
C VAL A 114 -9.55 -4.57 0.70
N TRP A 115 -10.73 -4.17 1.20
CA TRP A 115 -11.20 -4.56 2.52
C TRP A 115 -11.39 -6.07 2.63
N LEU A 116 -12.07 -6.71 1.68
CA LEU A 116 -12.30 -8.16 1.68
C LEU A 116 -10.99 -8.96 1.62
N GLU A 117 -10.06 -8.55 0.76
CA GLU A 117 -8.74 -9.17 0.64
C GLU A 117 -7.93 -9.00 1.94
N TYR A 118 -7.98 -7.82 2.55
CA TYR A 118 -7.25 -7.54 3.79
C TYR A 118 -7.85 -8.26 5.00
N GLU A 119 -9.18 -8.35 5.10
CA GLU A 119 -9.86 -9.09 6.17
C GLU A 119 -9.42 -10.56 6.17
N LYS A 120 -9.39 -11.18 4.98
CA LYS A 120 -8.89 -12.55 4.82
C LYS A 120 -7.42 -12.67 5.21
N PHE A 121 -6.57 -11.79 4.68
CA PHE A 121 -5.13 -11.79 4.99
C PHE A 121 -4.88 -11.63 6.50
N HIS A 122 -5.55 -10.69 7.16
CA HIS A 122 -5.37 -10.38 8.58
C HIS A 122 -5.74 -11.54 9.48
N ARG A 123 -6.83 -12.24 9.13
CA ARG A 123 -7.28 -13.46 9.82
C ARG A 123 -6.20 -14.55 9.74
N ASP A 124 -5.66 -14.79 8.56
CA ASP A 124 -4.61 -15.80 8.34
C ASP A 124 -3.30 -15.40 9.02
N PHE A 125 -2.92 -14.12 8.95
CA PHE A 125 -1.71 -13.59 9.56
C PHE A 125 -1.71 -13.77 11.09
N LYS A 126 -2.85 -13.47 11.74
CA LYS A 126 -3.06 -13.71 13.18
C LYS A 126 -2.90 -15.16 13.60
N VAL A 127 -3.31 -16.11 12.75
CA VAL A 127 -3.15 -17.54 13.03
C VAL A 127 -1.67 -17.95 12.99
N THR A 128 -0.88 -17.32 12.12
CA THR A 128 0.53 -17.68 11.91
C THR A 128 1.53 -16.93 12.82
N ASP A 129 1.18 -15.78 13.37
CA ASP A 129 2.01 -15.02 14.32
C ASP A 129 1.31 -14.87 15.68
N PRO A 130 1.51 -15.81 16.62
CA PRO A 130 0.84 -15.79 17.93
C PRO A 130 1.27 -14.62 18.83
N ASN A 131 2.33 -13.87 18.47
CA ASN A 131 2.73 -12.67 19.18
C ASN A 131 2.00 -11.40 18.68
N TYR A 132 1.16 -11.53 17.64
CA TYR A 132 0.27 -10.48 17.20
C TYR A 132 -0.93 -10.36 18.16
N SER A 133 -0.73 -9.72 19.32
CA SER A 133 -1.82 -9.39 20.24
C SER A 133 -2.66 -8.25 19.68
N SER A 134 -3.97 -8.47 19.49
CA SER A 134 -4.90 -7.35 19.25
C SER A 134 -4.99 -6.47 20.51
N PRO A 135 -5.09 -5.14 20.38
CA PRO A 135 -5.53 -4.29 21.48
C PRO A 135 -6.96 -4.66 21.94
#